data_AF-A0A2W0BUP8-F1
#
_entry.id   AF-A0A2W0BUP8-F1
#
_cell.length_a   1.000
_cell.length_b   1.000
_cell.length_c   1.000
_cell.angle_alpha   90.00
_cell.angle_beta   90.00
_cell.angle_gamma   90.00
#
_symmetry.space_group_name_H-M   'P 1'
#
loop_
_entity.id
_entity.type
_entity.pdbx_description
1 polymer ?
#
loop_
_entity_poly.entity_id
_entity_poly.type
_entity_poly.pdbx_seq_one_letter_code
_entity_poly.pdbx_strand_id
1 'polypeptide(L)'
;MKRERTEIWHSKFSELLALVTALFLLTTISVAQEGLAIRSNVNQKSPSAEAGKVYLSACAAVQREFGSSHDLRPRVTLVLGVEKHGEGVDVDSREIRLVKWNRYMFAQGVVILAFEELMPKTQVLLVAKRAVAWSDATVDVGQIAK
;
A
#
# COMPACT_ATOMS: atom_id res chain seq x y z
N MET A 1 -40.17 -54.27 -1.58
CA MET A 1 -39.47 -53.58 -0.46
C MET A 1 -37.99 -53.25 -0.76
N LYS A 2 -37.63 -52.88 -2.01
CA LYS A 2 -36.23 -52.61 -2.42
C LYS A 2 -36.04 -51.29 -3.18
N ARG A 3 -37.14 -50.60 -3.52
CA ARG A 3 -37.15 -49.39 -4.38
C ARG A 3 -37.15 -48.07 -3.60
N GLU A 4 -37.62 -48.05 -2.35
CA GLU A 4 -37.62 -46.83 -1.50
C GLU A 4 -36.26 -46.50 -0.90
N ARG A 5 -35.35 -47.48 -0.78
CA ARG A 5 -34.06 -47.29 -0.12
C ARG A 5 -33.04 -46.50 -0.95
N THR A 6 -33.18 -46.51 -2.27
CA THR A 6 -32.28 -45.82 -3.21
C THR A 6 -32.59 -44.33 -3.30
N GLU A 7 -33.86 -43.93 -3.26
CA GLU A 7 -34.25 -42.51 -3.36
C GLU A 7 -33.86 -41.70 -2.12
N ILE A 8 -34.01 -42.29 -0.93
CA ILE A 8 -33.57 -41.67 0.33
C ILE A 8 -32.05 -41.46 0.35
N TRP A 9 -31.28 -42.37 -0.25
CA TRP A 9 -29.83 -42.26 -0.31
C TRP A 9 -29.39 -41.12 -1.24
N HIS A 10 -29.99 -41.01 -2.43
CA HIS A 10 -29.70 -39.92 -3.38
C HIS A 10 -30.09 -38.54 -2.85
N SER A 11 -31.25 -38.42 -2.17
CA SER A 11 -31.71 -37.17 -1.56
C SER A 11 -30.74 -36.70 -0.47
N LYS A 12 -30.37 -37.58 0.48
CA LYS A 12 -29.42 -37.23 1.55
C LYS A 12 -28.01 -36.94 1.03
N PHE A 13 -27.57 -37.62 -0.03
CA PHE A 13 -26.27 -37.34 -0.66
C PHE A 13 -26.26 -35.96 -1.34
N SER A 14 -27.36 -35.55 -1.96
CA SER A 14 -27.47 -34.24 -2.63
C SER A 14 -27.48 -33.05 -1.65
N GLU A 15 -28.13 -33.21 -0.49
CA GLU A 15 -28.15 -32.19 0.57
C GLU A 15 -26.78 -32.04 1.26
N LEU A 16 -26.11 -33.17 1.52
CA LEU A 16 -24.73 -33.16 2.04
C LEU A 16 -23.74 -32.55 1.04
N LEU A 17 -23.88 -32.85 -0.25
CA LEU A 17 -23.04 -32.28 -1.31
C LEU A 17 -23.25 -30.75 -1.42
N ALA A 18 -24.50 -30.28 -1.29
CA ALA A 18 -24.83 -28.85 -1.31
C ALA A 18 -24.30 -28.08 -0.08
N LEU A 19 -24.31 -28.72 1.09
CA LEU A 19 -23.72 -28.13 2.32
C LEU A 19 -22.19 -28.06 2.24
N VAL A 20 -21.54 -29.06 1.66
CA VAL A 20 -20.08 -29.08 1.47
C VAL A 20 -19.64 -28.04 0.44
N THR A 21 -20.38 -27.84 -0.65
CA THR A 21 -20.07 -26.80 -1.64
C THR A 21 -20.32 -25.39 -1.12
N ALA A 22 -21.34 -25.18 -0.29
CA ALA A 22 -21.57 -23.90 0.38
C ALA A 22 -20.47 -23.55 1.40
N LEU A 23 -19.92 -24.55 2.09
CA LEU A 23 -18.83 -24.36 3.06
C LEU A 23 -17.48 -24.04 2.39
N PHE A 24 -17.27 -24.49 1.14
CA PHE A 24 -16.06 -24.20 0.37
C PHE A 24 -16.01 -22.77 -0.22
N LEU A 25 -17.13 -22.06 -0.31
CA LEU A 25 -17.16 -20.66 -0.80
C LEU A 25 -16.74 -19.63 0.26
N LEU A 26 -16.49 -20.06 1.50
CA LEU A 26 -16.07 -19.19 2.61
C LEU A 26 -14.55 -19.17 2.85
N THR A 27 -13.75 -19.83 2.00
CA THR A 27 -12.29 -19.71 2.04
C THR A 27 -11.86 -18.34 1.54
N THR A 28 -11.92 -17.37 2.46
CA THR A 28 -11.00 -16.24 2.61
C THR A 28 -10.32 -15.78 1.32
N ILE A 29 -10.98 -14.86 0.61
CA ILE A 29 -10.33 -13.99 -0.36
C ILE A 29 -9.33 -13.14 0.43
N SER A 30 -8.09 -13.61 0.56
CA SER A 30 -6.97 -12.78 0.97
C SER A 30 -6.69 -11.86 -0.20
N VAL A 31 -7.34 -10.70 -0.21
CA VAL A 31 -7.04 -9.66 -1.19
C VAL A 31 -5.68 -9.09 -0.80
N ALA A 32 -4.61 -9.69 -1.33
CA ALA A 32 -3.34 -9.00 -1.43
C ALA A 32 -3.59 -7.82 -2.38
N GLN A 33 -3.69 -6.61 -1.83
CA GLN A 33 -3.87 -5.43 -2.66
C GLN A 33 -2.61 -5.24 -3.48
N GLU A 34 -2.76 -5.12 -4.79
CA GLU A 34 -1.62 -4.94 -5.68
C GLU A 34 -0.83 -3.69 -5.27
N GLY A 35 0.46 -3.88 -4.94
CA GLY A 35 1.34 -2.84 -4.43
C GLY A 35 1.41 -2.68 -2.91
N LEU A 36 0.50 -3.26 -2.11
CA LEU A 36 0.54 -3.17 -0.64
C LEU A 36 0.67 -4.55 0.03
N ALA A 37 1.77 -4.76 0.74
CA ALA A 37 1.97 -5.88 1.66
C ALA A 37 1.86 -5.42 3.12
N ILE A 38 1.39 -6.30 4.01
CA ILE A 38 1.28 -6.01 5.44
C ILE A 38 1.94 -7.15 6.22
N ARG A 39 2.92 -6.80 7.05
CA ARG A 39 3.59 -7.68 8.00
C ARG A 39 3.27 -7.18 9.40
N SER A 40 2.64 -8.01 10.20
CA SER A 40 2.30 -7.67 11.59
C SER A 40 2.87 -8.72 12.52
N ASN A 41 3.43 -8.29 13.64
CA ASN A 41 3.68 -9.20 14.76
C ASN A 41 2.33 -9.75 15.28
N VAL A 42 2.35 -10.99 15.79
CA VAL A 42 1.21 -11.85 16.13
C VAL A 42 0.23 -11.17 17.11
N ASN A 43 0.68 -10.18 17.89
CA ASN A 43 -0.12 -9.52 18.91
C ASN A 43 -0.87 -8.26 18.46
N GLN A 44 -0.78 -7.86 17.18
CA GLN A 44 -1.52 -6.68 16.68
C GLN A 44 -2.60 -7.06 15.66
N LYS A 45 -3.78 -6.46 15.82
CA LYS A 45 -4.88 -6.59 14.86
C LYS A 45 -4.46 -5.94 13.54
N SER A 46 -4.34 -6.73 12.48
CA SER A 46 -3.96 -6.25 11.16
C SER A 46 -5.01 -5.25 10.63
N PRO A 47 -4.62 -4.02 10.25
CA PRO A 47 -5.51 -2.99 9.72
C PRO A 47 -5.80 -3.18 8.21
N SER A 48 -5.70 -4.41 7.68
CA SER A 48 -5.70 -4.71 6.23
C SER A 48 -6.68 -3.87 5.39
N ALA A 49 -7.98 -3.90 5.71
CA ALA A 49 -8.99 -3.18 4.94
C ALA A 49 -8.86 -1.64 5.06
N GLU A 50 -8.40 -1.12 6.20
CA GLU A 50 -8.21 0.31 6.41
C GLU A 50 -6.93 0.81 5.73
N ALA A 51 -5.82 0.09 5.92
CA ALA A 51 -4.55 0.37 5.29
C ALA A 51 -4.69 0.42 3.77
N GLY A 52 -5.50 -0.48 3.21
CA GLY A 52 -5.77 -0.47 1.79
C GLY A 52 -6.48 0.76 1.25
N LYS A 53 -7.45 1.29 2.00
CA LYS A 53 -8.14 2.55 1.65
C LYS A 53 -7.16 3.72 1.73
N VAL A 54 -6.38 3.78 2.79
CA VAL A 54 -5.40 4.86 3.00
C VAL A 54 -4.33 4.85 1.92
N TYR A 55 -3.83 3.67 1.54
CA TYR A 55 -2.86 3.50 0.47
C TYR A 55 -3.38 4.06 -0.87
N LEU A 56 -4.57 3.63 -1.29
CA LEU A 56 -5.16 4.10 -2.55
C LEU A 56 -5.45 5.61 -2.52
N SER A 57 -5.97 6.12 -1.40
CA SER A 57 -6.24 7.56 -1.23
C SER A 57 -4.96 8.40 -1.24
N ALA A 58 -3.90 7.95 -0.59
CA ALA A 58 -2.61 8.64 -0.59
C ALA A 58 -2.00 8.68 -2.00
N CYS A 59 -2.03 7.56 -2.73
CA CYS A 59 -1.57 7.51 -4.12
C CYS A 59 -2.36 8.48 -5.02
N ALA A 60 -3.70 8.48 -4.90
CA ALA A 60 -4.56 9.36 -5.67
C ALA A 60 -4.34 10.84 -5.33
N ALA A 61 -4.06 11.17 -4.06
CA ALA A 61 -3.74 12.52 -3.63
C ALA A 61 -2.44 13.01 -4.29
N VAL A 62 -1.36 12.22 -4.25
CA VAL A 62 -0.09 12.56 -4.92
C VAL A 62 -0.28 12.74 -6.42
N GLN A 63 -0.98 11.81 -7.08
CA GLN A 63 -1.23 11.88 -8.52
C GLN A 63 -2.02 13.15 -8.91
N ARG A 64 -2.98 13.55 -8.08
CA ARG A 64 -3.77 14.78 -8.30
C ARG A 64 -2.98 16.06 -8.07
N GLU A 65 -2.09 16.07 -7.08
CA GLU A 65 -1.38 17.27 -6.66
C GLU A 65 -0.15 17.56 -7.52
N PHE A 66 0.60 16.52 -7.91
CA PHE A 66 1.85 16.67 -8.65
C PHE A 66 1.76 16.24 -10.12
N GLY A 67 0.63 15.62 -10.51
CA GLY A 67 0.49 15.02 -11.83
C GLY A 67 1.35 13.76 -11.97
N SER A 68 0.98 12.88 -12.90
CA SER A 68 1.83 11.78 -13.35
C SER A 68 1.36 11.32 -14.73
N SER A 69 2.29 10.94 -15.61
CA SER A 69 1.96 10.35 -16.91
C SER A 69 1.49 8.88 -16.80
N HIS A 70 1.68 8.27 -15.64
CA HIS A 70 1.27 6.91 -15.33
C HIS A 70 0.59 6.82 -13.95
N ASP A 71 -0.14 5.73 -13.71
CA ASP A 71 -0.71 5.48 -12.39
C ASP A 71 0.39 5.31 -11.33
N LEU A 72 0.23 6.01 -10.21
CA LEU A 72 1.13 5.90 -9.06
C LEU A 72 0.64 4.78 -8.14
N ARG A 73 1.38 3.67 -8.14
CA ARG A 73 1.11 2.48 -7.32
C ARG A 73 2.43 1.92 -6.77
N PRO A 74 3.12 2.66 -5.88
CA PRO A 74 4.38 2.21 -5.35
C PRO A 74 4.18 0.89 -4.60
N ARG A 75 5.17 0.00 -4.73
CA ARG A 75 5.29 -1.15 -3.84
C ARG A 75 5.58 -0.64 -2.44
N VAL A 76 4.79 -1.07 -1.47
CA VAL A 76 4.85 -0.67 -0.06
C VAL A 76 4.64 -1.91 0.81
N THR A 77 5.49 -2.07 1.82
CA THR A 77 5.28 -3.04 2.90
C THR A 77 5.05 -2.30 4.21
N LEU A 78 3.84 -2.40 4.77
CA LEU A 78 3.56 -1.94 6.13
C LEU A 78 4.07 -2.97 7.13
N VAL A 79 4.99 -2.59 8.02
CA VAL A 79 5.51 -3.43 9.10
C VAL A 79 5.01 -2.89 10.44
N LEU A 80 4.25 -3.69 11.18
CA LEU A 80 3.70 -3.33 12.49
C LEU A 80 4.40 -4.06 13.63
N GLY A 81 4.59 -3.35 14.74
CA GLY A 81 5.19 -3.89 15.97
C GLY A 81 6.70 -3.83 15.99
N VAL A 82 7.30 -2.87 15.29
CA VAL A 82 8.74 -2.58 15.41
C VAL A 82 9.05 -1.86 16.72
N GLU A 83 10.32 -1.88 17.13
CA GLU A 83 10.79 -1.04 18.23
C GLU A 83 10.72 0.44 17.86
N LYS A 84 10.62 1.33 18.87
CA LYS A 84 10.49 2.78 18.67
C LYS A 84 11.61 3.39 17.82
N HIS A 85 12.83 2.89 17.95
CA HIS A 85 13.97 3.37 17.16
C HIS A 85 13.93 2.91 15.70
N GLY A 86 13.11 1.90 15.38
CA GLY A 86 12.92 1.38 14.03
C GLY A 86 11.69 1.94 13.31
N GLU A 87 10.95 2.88 13.92
CA GLU A 87 9.79 3.52 13.30
C GLU A 87 10.22 4.53 12.23
N GLY A 88 9.58 4.50 11.08
CA GLY A 88 9.89 5.39 9.95
C GLY A 88 9.67 4.74 8.59
N VAL A 89 10.21 5.39 7.57
CA VAL A 89 10.15 4.94 6.17
C VAL A 89 11.53 4.49 5.75
N ASP A 90 11.65 3.23 5.37
CA ASP A 90 12.83 2.67 4.72
C ASP A 90 12.58 2.68 3.20
N VAL A 91 13.18 3.66 2.52
CA VAL A 91 12.96 3.91 1.09
C VAL A 91 13.54 2.77 0.25
N ASP A 92 14.69 2.21 0.66
CA ASP A 92 15.38 1.17 -0.08
C ASP A 92 14.62 -0.15 -0.01
N SER A 93 14.16 -0.54 1.19
CA SER A 93 13.35 -1.76 1.36
C SER A 93 11.87 -1.56 1.04
N ARG A 94 11.44 -0.33 0.75
CA ARG A 94 10.03 0.05 0.54
C ARG A 94 9.15 -0.30 1.74
N GLU A 95 9.69 -0.17 2.96
CA GLU A 95 8.98 -0.49 4.19
C GLU A 95 8.51 0.77 4.92
N ILE A 96 7.28 0.73 5.42
CA ILE A 96 6.75 1.70 6.38
C ILE A 96 6.65 0.97 7.71
N ARG A 97 7.55 1.27 8.63
CA ARG A 97 7.69 0.59 9.91
C ARG A 97 7.02 1.41 10.99
N LEU A 98 6.04 0.84 11.69
CA LEU A 98 5.31 1.52 12.76
C LEU A 98 5.30 0.68 14.04
N VAL A 99 5.45 1.32 15.19
CA VAL A 99 5.35 0.63 16.50
C VAL A 99 3.94 0.07 16.68
N LYS A 100 2.94 0.86 16.29
CA LYS A 100 1.52 0.51 16.30
C LYS A 100 0.83 1.14 15.10
N TRP A 101 -0.34 0.64 14.73
CA TRP A 101 -1.12 1.24 13.65
C TRP A 101 -1.32 2.74 13.88
N ASN A 102 -0.85 3.54 12.93
CA ASN A 102 -1.06 4.98 12.86
C ASN A 102 -1.36 5.36 11.42
N ARG A 103 -2.61 5.76 11.17
CA ARG A 103 -3.13 6.08 9.84
C ARG A 103 -2.36 7.19 9.14
N TYR A 104 -1.99 8.24 9.87
CA TYR A 104 -1.32 9.42 9.32
C TYR A 104 0.15 9.12 9.00
N MET A 105 0.85 8.41 9.88
CA MET A 105 2.23 7.99 9.61
C MET A 105 2.29 7.03 8.42
N PHE A 106 1.33 6.10 8.31
CA PHE A 106 1.23 5.24 7.15
C PHE A 106 0.99 6.04 5.87
N ALA A 107 0.04 6.98 5.87
CA ALA A 107 -0.22 7.85 4.72
C ALA A 107 1.00 8.67 4.31
N GLN A 108 1.72 9.27 5.27
CA GLN A 108 2.97 10.00 5.02
C GLN A 108 4.02 9.10 4.37
N GLY A 109 4.19 7.88 4.87
CA GLY A 109 5.12 6.93 4.26
C GLY A 109 4.75 6.54 2.83
N VAL A 110 3.45 6.33 2.55
CA VAL A 110 2.98 6.07 1.19
C VAL A 110 3.28 7.25 0.27
N VAL A 111 3.07 8.48 0.73
CA VAL A 111 3.39 9.70 -0.02
C VAL A 111 4.88 9.77 -0.34
N ILE A 112 5.75 9.55 0.64
CA ILE A 112 7.21 9.55 0.45
C ILE A 112 7.62 8.51 -0.62
N LEU A 113 7.08 7.29 -0.53
CA LEU A 113 7.41 6.22 -1.47
C LEU A 113 6.82 6.45 -2.87
N ALA A 114 5.67 7.12 -2.97
CA ALA A 114 5.07 7.53 -4.25
C ALA A 114 5.91 8.61 -4.94
N PHE A 115 6.50 9.53 -4.17
CA PHE A 115 7.40 10.54 -4.70
C PHE A 115 8.68 9.97 -5.30
N GLU A 116 9.25 8.91 -4.70
CA GLU A 116 10.42 8.21 -5.25
C GLU A 116 10.11 7.55 -6.60
N GLU A 117 8.85 7.17 -6.84
CA GLU A 117 8.41 6.64 -8.14
C GLU A 117 8.12 7.77 -9.14
N LEU A 118 7.52 8.88 -8.67
CA LEU A 118 7.24 10.05 -9.49
C LEU A 118 8.52 10.74 -10.00
N MET A 119 9.54 10.84 -9.16
CA MET A 119 10.82 11.47 -9.48
C MET A 119 11.95 10.45 -9.35
N PRO A 120 12.20 9.62 -10.39
CA PRO A 120 13.37 8.76 -10.41
C PRO A 120 14.65 9.57 -10.22
N LYS A 121 15.71 8.95 -9.68
CA LYS A 121 17.01 9.59 -9.39
C LYS A 121 17.57 10.44 -10.54
N THR A 122 17.33 10.02 -11.78
CA THR A 122 17.72 10.79 -12.98
C THR A 122 16.97 12.12 -13.09
N GLN A 123 15.66 12.16 -12.85
CA GLN A 123 14.88 13.40 -12.81
C GLN A 123 15.29 14.27 -11.63
N VAL A 124 15.51 13.69 -10.46
CA VAL A 124 15.98 14.44 -9.27
C VAL A 124 17.26 15.21 -9.60
N LEU A 125 18.23 14.55 -10.24
CA LEU A 125 19.48 15.20 -10.66
C LEU A 125 19.25 16.33 -11.66
N LEU A 126 18.35 16.15 -12.63
CA LEU A 126 18.05 17.18 -13.63
C LEU A 126 17.39 18.41 -12.98
N VAL A 127 16.47 18.20 -12.04
CA VAL A 127 15.83 19.28 -11.27
C VAL A 127 16.87 19.99 -10.40
N ALA A 128 17.73 19.25 -9.71
CA ALA A 128 18.80 19.83 -8.89
C ALA A 128 19.76 20.70 -9.71
N LYS A 129 20.23 20.20 -10.87
CA LYS A 129 21.09 20.98 -11.78
C LYS A 129 20.44 22.28 -12.23
N ARG A 130 19.14 22.23 -12.54
CA ARG A 130 18.38 23.41 -12.96
C ARG A 130 18.24 24.42 -11.81
N ALA A 131 17.95 23.94 -10.60
CA ALA A 131 17.86 24.81 -9.42
C ALA A 131 19.18 25.54 -9.14
N VAL A 132 20.31 24.84 -9.25
CA VAL A 132 21.65 25.45 -9.12
C VAL A 132 21.87 26.49 -10.23
N ALA A 133 21.64 26.12 -11.49
CA ALA A 133 21.81 27.04 -12.61
C ALA A 133 20.95 28.31 -12.50
N TRP A 134 19.73 28.20 -11.97
CA TRP A 134 18.88 29.36 -11.70
C TRP A 134 19.39 30.22 -10.57
N SER A 135 19.88 29.61 -9.48
CA SER A 135 20.52 30.35 -8.38
C SER A 135 21.73 31.16 -8.87
N ASP A 136 22.56 30.56 -9.72
CA ASP A 136 23.74 31.23 -10.28
C ASP A 136 23.36 32.36 -11.27
N ALA A 137 22.18 32.26 -11.89
CA ALA A 137 21.66 33.27 -12.83
C ALA A 137 20.92 34.44 -12.14
N THR A 138 20.63 34.34 -10.84
CA THR A 138 19.99 35.41 -10.06
C THR A 138 21.03 36.29 -9.39
N VAL A 139 20.99 37.60 -9.63
CA VAL A 139 21.84 38.58 -8.95
C VAL A 139 21.02 39.31 -7.88
N ASP A 140 21.52 39.36 -6.65
CA ASP A 140 20.92 40.14 -5.57
C ASP A 140 21.08 41.63 -5.84
N VAL A 141 19.95 42.32 -6.08
CA VAL A 141 19.90 43.75 -6.40
C VAL A 141 20.49 44.61 -5.26
N GLY A 142 20.43 44.14 -4.01
CA GLY A 142 21.05 44.81 -2.86
C GLY A 142 22.59 44.82 -2.90
N GLN A 143 23.22 43.90 -3.63
CA GLN A 143 24.67 43.83 -3.78
C GLN A 143 25.21 44.70 -4.92
N ILE A 144 24.35 45.17 -5.83
CA ILE A 144 24.74 46.01 -6.99
C ILE A 144 24.80 47.49 -6.59
N ALA A 145 24.09 47.92 -5.55
CA ALA A 145 23.96 49.34 -5.17
C ALA A 145 25.09 49.89 -4.27
N LYS A 146 26.30 49.31 -4.32
CA LYS A 146 27.47 49.81 -3.59
C LYS A 146 28.50 50.46 -4.51
#